data_AF-A0A6A6SCV0-F1
#
_entry.id   AF-A0A6A6SCV0-F1
#
_cell.length_a   1.000
_cell.length_b   1.000
_cell.length_c   1.000
_cell.angle_alpha   90.00
_cell.angle_beta   90.00
_cell.angle_gamma   90.00
#
_symmetry.space_group_name_H-M   'P 1'
#
loop_
_entity.id
_entity.type
_entity.pdbx_description
1 polymer ?
#
loop_
_entity_poly.entity_id
_entity_poly.type
_entity_poly.pdbx_seq_one_letter_code
_entity_poly.pdbx_strand_id
1 'polypeptide(L)'
;MIIPIRCFSCGKVVGDLWEKYLEAIDSGKEDDDAIDNLNLQRYCCRRMILTHVDLIEKLLKYVNSDERAVVRTEARDKSAKRSRELMSRPGANSA
;
A
#
# COMPACT_ATOMS: atom_id res chain seq x y z
N MET A 1 10.95 -2.27 -0.67
CA MET A 1 10.03 -1.79 0.38
C MET A 1 9.58 -0.41 -0.08
N ILE A 2 8.47 0.10 0.42
CA ILE A 2 7.92 1.41 0.00
C ILE A 2 8.97 2.52 0.17
N ILE A 3 8.92 3.56 -0.68
CA ILE A 3 9.81 4.72 -0.65
C ILE A 3 9.75 5.43 0.72
N PRO A 4 10.88 5.94 1.26
CA PRO A 4 10.85 6.69 2.51
C PRO A 4 9.99 7.96 2.38
N ILE A 5 9.15 8.20 3.39
CA ILE A 5 8.25 9.37 3.45
C ILE A 5 9.05 10.69 3.43
N ARG A 6 10.22 10.71 4.09
CA ARG A 6 11.15 11.84 4.14
C ARG A 6 12.56 11.39 3.78
N CYS A 7 13.33 12.29 3.18
CA CYS A 7 14.75 12.04 2.94
C CYS A 7 15.53 11.87 4.25
N PHE A 8 16.37 10.84 4.31
CA PHE A 8 17.18 10.51 5.49
C PHE A 8 18.22 11.58 5.87
N SER A 9 18.57 12.48 4.96
CA SER A 9 19.56 13.54 5.22
C SER A 9 18.92 14.90 5.43
N CYS A 10 18.05 15.33 4.50
CA CYS A 10 17.49 16.68 4.48
C CYS A 10 16.15 16.78 5.23
N GLY A 11 15.47 15.67 5.52
CA GLY A 11 14.14 15.66 6.13
C GLY A 11 13.00 16.19 5.24
N LYS A 12 13.30 16.63 4.01
CA LYS A 12 12.29 17.02 3.00
C LYS A 12 11.36 15.84 2.73
N VAL A 13 10.07 16.11 2.54
CA VAL A 13 9.10 15.10 2.12
C VAL A 13 9.42 14.66 0.69
N VAL A 14 9.46 13.34 0.47
CA VAL A 14 9.80 12.72 -0.83
C VAL A 14 8.77 11.67 -1.24
N GLY A 15 8.01 11.10 -0.29
CA GLY A 15 7.11 9.98 -0.57
C GLY A 15 5.97 10.29 -1.56
N ASP A 16 5.58 11.55 -1.70
CA ASP A 16 4.55 12.03 -2.64
C ASP A 16 5.05 12.20 -4.08
N LEU A 17 6.37 12.13 -4.30
CA LEU A 17 7.00 12.40 -5.60
C LEU A 17 7.27 11.12 -6.40
N TRP A 18 7.18 9.95 -5.77
CA TRP A 18 7.52 8.66 -6.41
C TRP A 18 6.61 8.32 -7.59
N GLU A 19 5.30 8.46 -7.43
CA GLU A 19 4.34 8.16 -8.50
C GLU A 19 4.55 9.06 -9.71
N LYS A 20 4.80 10.36 -9.49
CA LYS A 20 5.13 11.32 -10.56
C LYS A 20 6.41 10.98 -11.30
N TYR A 21 7.40 10.44 -10.58
CA TYR A 21 8.64 9.96 -11.20
C TYR A 21 8.36 8.76 -12.12
N LEU A 22 7.60 7.77 -11.62
CA LEU A 22 7.22 6.59 -12.42
C LEU A 22 6.43 6.99 -13.67
N GLU A 23 5.44 7.88 -13.55
CA GLU A 23 4.67 8.40 -14.69
C GLU A 23 5.58 9.08 -15.73
N ALA A 24 6.62 9.80 -15.28
CA ALA A 24 7.58 10.45 -16.17
C ALA A 24 8.45 9.41 -16.91
N ILE A 25 8.91 8.36 -16.22
CA ILE A 25 9.68 7.27 -16.83
C ILE A 25 8.82 6.46 -17.80
N ASP A 26 7.58 6.13 -17.44
CA ASP A 26 6.63 5.41 -18.28
C ASP A 26 6.27 6.21 -19.55
N SER A 27 6.30 7.55 -19.47
CA SER A 27 6.15 8.43 -20.63
C SER A 27 7.38 8.47 -21.56
N GLY A 28 8.48 7.79 -21.20
CA GLY A 28 9.70 7.68 -21.99
C GLY A 28 10.70 8.82 -21.80
N LYS A 29 10.61 9.60 -20.71
CA LYS A 29 11.62 10.61 -20.36
C LYS A 29 12.87 9.95 -19.79
N GLU A 30 14.03 10.56 -20.01
CA GLU A 30 15.26 10.14 -19.33
C GLU A 30 15.21 10.44 -17.83
N ASP A 31 15.93 9.63 -17.05
CA ASP A 31 15.97 9.70 -15.59
C ASP A 31 16.37 11.08 -15.06
N ASP A 32 17.31 11.76 -15.73
CA ASP A 32 17.81 13.08 -15.31
C ASP A 32 16.72 14.15 -15.45
N ASP A 33 16.09 14.22 -16.63
CA ASP A 33 14.97 15.12 -16.90
C ASP A 33 13.77 14.81 -15.99
N ALA A 34 13.48 13.53 -15.74
CA ALA A 34 12.38 13.10 -14.87
C ALA A 34 12.58 13.61 -13.43
N ILE A 35 13.81 13.61 -12.92
CA ILE A 35 14.11 14.10 -11.57
C ILE A 35 14.13 15.61 -11.48
N ASP A 36 14.64 16.27 -12.50
CA ASP A 36 14.63 17.73 -12.57
C ASP A 36 13.19 18.28 -12.54
N ASN A 37 12.27 17.58 -13.21
CA ASN A 37 10.84 17.90 -13.17
C ASN A 37 10.20 17.81 -11.76
N LEU A 38 10.81 17.07 -10.82
CA LEU A 38 10.31 16.93 -9.44
C LEU A 38 10.77 18.06 -8.51
N ASN A 39 11.52 19.06 -9.01
CA ASN A 39 12.03 20.20 -8.22
C ASN A 39 12.83 19.77 -6.97
N LEU A 40 13.62 18.70 -7.08
CA LEU A 40 14.56 18.27 -6.05
C LEU A 40 15.91 18.95 -6.25
N GLN A 41 16.20 20.00 -5.46
CA GLN A 41 17.45 20.75 -5.64
C GLN A 41 18.69 20.09 -5.01
N ARG A 42 18.53 19.35 -3.91
CA ARG A 42 19.65 18.73 -3.19
C ARG A 42 19.85 17.28 -3.62
N TYR A 43 21.10 16.90 -3.91
CA TYR A 43 21.48 15.53 -4.26
C TYR A 43 21.02 14.49 -3.23
N CYS A 44 21.00 14.85 -1.94
CA CYS A 44 20.61 13.94 -0.87
C CYS A 44 19.13 13.56 -0.91
N CYS A 45 18.27 14.43 -1.42
CA CYS A 45 16.86 14.13 -1.61
C CYS A 45 16.63 13.42 -2.97
N ARG A 46 17.42 13.73 -4.03
CA ARG A 46 17.41 13.02 -5.33
C ARG A 46 17.75 11.53 -5.22
N ARG A 47 18.79 11.19 -4.45
CA ARG A 47 19.19 9.78 -4.26
C ARG A 47 18.07 8.90 -3.68
N MET A 48 17.11 9.48 -2.95
CA MET A 48 16.00 8.72 -2.37
C MET A 48 15.02 8.20 -3.43
N ILE A 49 14.95 8.87 -4.59
CA ILE A 49 14.14 8.45 -5.74
C ILE A 49 14.99 7.52 -6.63
N LEU A 50 16.19 7.98 -7.04
CA LEU A 50 17.06 7.26 -7.98
C LEU A 50 17.40 5.83 -7.56
N THR A 51 17.73 5.63 -6.28
CA THR A 51 18.19 4.33 -5.79
C THR A 51 17.08 3.53 -5.11
N HIS A 52 15.82 3.97 -5.21
CA HIS A 52 14.71 3.25 -4.61
C HIS A 52 14.39 2.00 -5.43
N VAL A 53 14.15 0.89 -4.72
CA VAL A 53 13.68 -0.35 -5.32
C VAL A 53 12.42 -0.79 -4.58
N ASP A 54 11.29 -0.75 -5.28
CA ASP A 54 10.02 -1.12 -4.68
C ASP A 54 9.80 -2.63 -4.62
N LEU A 55 10.34 -3.25 -3.57
CA LEU A 55 10.11 -4.67 -3.30
C LEU A 55 8.70 -5.01 -2.77
N ILE A 56 7.83 -4.04 -2.47
CA ILE A 56 6.53 -4.34 -1.83
C ILE A 56 5.66 -5.24 -2.73
N GLU A 57 5.63 -4.97 -4.03
CA GLU A 57 4.83 -5.74 -5.00
C GLU A 57 5.24 -7.21 -5.05
N LYS A 58 6.55 -7.48 -4.88
CA LYS A 58 7.08 -8.84 -4.85
C LYS A 58 6.75 -9.53 -3.52
N LEU A 59 6.84 -8.80 -2.40
CA LEU A 59 6.57 -9.33 -1.06
C LEU A 59 5.08 -9.62 -0.81
N LEU A 60 4.17 -8.82 -1.39
CA LEU A 60 2.73 -9.03 -1.28
C LEU A 60 2.28 -10.41 -1.78
N LYS A 61 3.04 -11.04 -2.68
CA LYS A 61 2.76 -12.39 -3.20
C LYS A 61 2.96 -13.50 -2.17
N TYR A 62 3.74 -13.25 -1.11
CA TYR A 62 4.06 -14.26 -0.08
C TYR A 62 3.21 -14.11 1.18
N VAL A 63 2.39 -13.07 1.27
CA VAL A 63 1.41 -12.96 2.34
C VAL A 63 0.34 -14.02 2.06
N ASN A 64 0.33 -15.12 2.84
CA ASN A 64 -0.57 -16.27 2.69
C ASN A 64 -2.01 -15.82 2.41
N SER A 65 -2.34 -15.71 1.12
CA SER A 65 -3.65 -15.26 0.64
C SER A 65 -4.69 -16.32 0.93
N ASP A 66 -4.29 -17.58 0.89
CA ASP A 66 -5.16 -18.73 1.06
C ASP A 66 -5.60 -18.82 2.53
N GLU A 67 -4.67 -18.72 3.48
CA GLU A 67 -4.99 -18.69 4.91
C GLU A 67 -5.84 -17.46 5.26
N ARG A 68 -5.55 -16.28 4.70
CA ARG A 68 -6.34 -15.07 4.96
C ARG A 68 -7.72 -15.11 4.31
N ALA A 69 -7.86 -15.70 3.13
CA ALA A 69 -9.14 -15.90 2.48
C ALA A 69 -10.02 -16.84 3.30
N VAL A 70 -9.46 -17.96 3.77
CA VAL A 70 -10.14 -18.91 4.67
C VAL A 70 -10.54 -18.24 5.98
N VAL A 71 -9.66 -17.48 6.64
CA VAL A 71 -10.00 -16.77 7.87
C VAL A 71 -11.10 -15.72 7.64
N ARG A 72 -11.11 -15.05 6.48
CA ARG A 72 -12.11 -14.03 6.14
C ARG A 72 -13.47 -14.64 5.77
N THR A 73 -13.50 -15.79 5.09
CA THR A 73 -14.73 -16.55 4.82
C THR A 73 -15.28 -17.17 6.11
N GLU A 74 -14.42 -17.77 6.94
CA GLU A 74 -14.82 -18.29 8.25
C GLU A 74 -15.36 -17.21 9.18
N ALA A 75 -14.75 -16.02 9.21
CA ALA A 75 -15.26 -14.90 10.01
C ALA A 75 -16.64 -14.40 9.52
N ARG A 76 -16.87 -14.41 8.19
CA ARG A 76 -18.17 -14.11 7.59
C ARG A 76 -19.21 -15.18 7.95
N ASP A 77 -18.86 -16.46 7.85
CA ASP A 77 -19.75 -17.58 8.17
C ASP A 77 -20.09 -17.66 9.66
N LYS A 78 -19.12 -17.40 10.54
CA LYS A 78 -19.36 -17.29 11.99
C LYS A 78 -20.30 -16.14 12.32
N SER A 79 -20.16 -14.99 11.65
CA SER A 79 -21.05 -13.83 11.82
C SER A 79 -22.47 -14.13 11.31
N ALA A 80 -22.58 -14.82 10.16
CA ALA A 80 -23.87 -15.23 9.59
C ALA A 80 -24.59 -16.27 10.46
N LYS A 81 -23.86 -17.28 10.98
CA LYS A 81 -24.42 -18.27 11.92
C LYS A 81 -24.88 -17.61 13.21
N ARG A 82 -24.08 -16.73 13.81
CA ARG A 82 -24.43 -16.00 15.02
C ARG A 82 -25.68 -15.14 14.85
N SER A 83 -25.83 -14.48 13.71
CA SER A 83 -27.04 -13.71 13.37
C SER A 83 -28.28 -14.61 13.24
N ARG A 84 -28.14 -15.73 12.53
CA ARG A 84 -29.23 -16.69 12.32
C ARG A 84 -29.66 -17.37 13.62
N GLU A 85 -28.70 -17.69 14.48
CA GLU A 85 -28.93 -18.27 15.81
C GLU A 85 -29.63 -17.28 16.76
N LEU A 86 -29.27 -15.99 16.69
CA LEU A 86 -29.95 -14.93 17.44
C LEU A 86 -31.42 -14.77 17.03
N MET A 87 -31.73 -14.88 15.74
CA MET A 87 -33.10 -14.80 15.20
C MET A 87 -33.96 -16.03 15.52
N SER A 88 -33.35 -17.19 15.81
CA SER A 88 -34.06 -18.43 16.12
C SER A 88 -34.33 -18.67 17.62
N ARG A 89 -33.96 -17.72 18.50
CA ARG A 89 -34.18 -17.88 19.94
C ARG A 89 -35.67 -17.70 20.28
N PRO A 90 -36.31 -18.67 20.97
CA PRO A 90 -37.69 -18.52 21.43
C PRO A 90 -37.74 -17.39 22.47
N GLY A 91 -38.28 -16.24 22.06
CA GLY A 91 -38.32 -14.99 22.85
C GLY A 91 -38.06 -13.71 22.04
N ALA A 92 -37.62 -13.80 20.78
CA ALA A 92 -37.40 -12.61 19.93
C ALA A 92 -38.67 -12.02 19.28
N ASN A 93 -39.80 -12.75 19.30
CA ASN A 93 -41.07 -12.32 18.69
C ASN A 93 -42.19 -12.05 19.73
N SER A 94 -41.84 -11.84 21.00
CA SER A 94 -42.79 -11.44 22.04
C SER A 94 -42.64 -9.95 22.35
N ALA A 95 -43.11 -9.12 21.42
CA ALA A 95 -43.49 -7.73 21.62
C ALA A 95 -44.75 -7.46 20.79
#